data_AF-A0A086QY14-F1
#
_entry.id   AF-A0A086QY14-F1
#
_cell.length_a   1.000
_cell.length_b   1.000
_cell.length_c   1.000
_cell.angle_alpha   90.00
_cell.angle_beta   90.00
_cell.angle_gamma   90.00
#
_symmetry.space_group_name_H-M   'P 1'
#
loop_
_entity.id
_entity.type
_entity.pdbx_description
1 polymer ?
#
loop_
_entity_poly.entity_id
_entity_poly.type
_entity_poly.pdbx_seq_one_letter_code
_entity_poly.pdbx_strand_id
1 'polypeptide(L)'
;MRALAEYQLTTPLSPHAKPLSHFVFFADARKHLLRLCRILSLPCGNALLLGVDGCGRQSLAHLAAHIAETPLYSIRASSRYSPADFREDLKRVLRSLAADGKPIVFLLADSQIRDEQFLEDLVSLMVAGEVPDLFDSAEEEQLLHALRRLGPAPPTAEAAWAPADTLGLSCPGSESFAVASRLPDGCTPGGSKAERSRFAQLVRERFHVILAISPVGPSLRSRCRQFPGLRSCTTVDYFDAWPREALLCVARHFCSVQPDLIAPDDISTLSAVSADFHAYAVAAQAAFYGETGRRVYTTGSSFVDFLQCYLHLLDTERAAIQERTRHYRRGISRLEATTKLVEQLRVDLLKSQPVLEKSTRDTQQLMASLERDRQRADEVERVCAAERLAAAAARREAQGIKSDCEAEISRVLPELGAALKALDALDKKDIQELKSFPNPPALVETVLQAVCLLKGRKPTWEEAKKLLNDTTLLQQLREYDRDHVPPRLLAQLQKFTKLENFTPEEVKQVSKAATSLCMWVCAIERYAVVRKLRKNQSRGVKMKDF
;
A
#
# COMPACT_ATOMS: atom_id res chain seq x y z
N MET A 1 -14.15 0.88 51.21
CA MET A 1 -13.51 1.26 49.93
C MET A 1 -12.16 0.57 49.75
N ARG A 2 -11.17 0.80 50.63
CA ARG A 2 -9.87 0.10 50.55
C ARG A 2 -10.00 -1.44 50.54
N ALA A 3 -10.74 -2.01 51.50
CA ALA A 3 -11.01 -3.44 51.54
C ALA A 3 -11.79 -3.99 50.32
N LEU A 4 -12.59 -3.16 49.63
CA LEU A 4 -13.24 -3.57 48.38
C LEU A 4 -12.23 -3.60 47.22
N ALA A 5 -11.36 -2.59 47.13
CA ALA A 5 -10.29 -2.56 46.14
C ALA A 5 -9.31 -3.72 46.36
N GLU A 6 -8.96 -4.01 47.61
CA GLU A 6 -8.17 -5.19 47.98
C GLU A 6 -8.90 -6.48 47.61
N TYR A 7 -10.19 -6.63 47.90
CA TYR A 7 -10.98 -7.80 47.47
C TYR A 7 -11.09 -7.96 45.95
N GLN A 8 -11.09 -6.86 45.20
CA GLN A 8 -11.15 -6.88 43.73
C GLN A 8 -9.79 -7.21 43.09
N LEU A 9 -8.68 -6.91 43.79
CA LEU A 9 -7.31 -7.14 43.33
C LEU A 9 -6.70 -8.44 43.86
N THR A 10 -7.10 -8.89 45.04
CA THR A 10 -6.66 -10.14 45.64
C THR A 10 -7.57 -11.27 45.20
N THR A 11 -6.98 -12.37 44.73
CA THR A 11 -7.70 -13.63 44.56
C THR A 11 -8.38 -13.93 45.89
N PRO A 12 -9.71 -14.14 45.93
CA PRO A 12 -10.40 -14.27 47.21
C PRO A 12 -9.79 -15.43 48.00
N LEU A 13 -9.65 -15.25 49.32
CA LEU A 13 -9.19 -16.26 50.30
C LEU A 13 -10.00 -17.57 50.27
N SER A 14 -11.08 -17.60 49.50
CA SER A 14 -11.93 -18.75 49.23
C SER A 14 -11.80 -19.19 47.77
N PRO A 15 -11.58 -20.49 47.49
CA PRO A 15 -11.52 -21.04 46.12
C PRO A 15 -12.84 -20.92 45.34
N HIS A 16 -13.90 -20.34 45.93
CA HIS A 16 -15.27 -20.36 45.42
C HIS A 16 -15.91 -18.98 45.25
N ALA A 17 -15.21 -17.90 45.59
CA ALA A 17 -15.74 -16.55 45.46
C ALA A 17 -15.67 -16.05 44.01
N LYS A 18 -16.79 -15.52 43.50
CA LYS A 18 -16.84 -14.80 42.22
C LYS A 18 -16.22 -13.41 42.39
N PRO A 19 -15.43 -12.92 41.42
CA PRO A 19 -14.92 -11.56 41.46
C PRO A 19 -16.08 -10.56 41.48
N LEU A 20 -16.08 -9.65 42.47
CA LEU A 20 -17.09 -8.60 42.62
C LEU A 20 -16.71 -7.39 41.75
N SER A 21 -16.67 -7.57 40.43
CA SER A 21 -16.16 -6.56 39.47
C SER A 21 -16.99 -5.27 39.40
N HIS A 22 -18.27 -5.31 39.80
CA HIS A 22 -19.18 -4.16 39.74
C HIS A 22 -19.99 -3.96 41.03
N PHE A 23 -19.33 -4.03 42.19
CA PHE A 23 -20.00 -3.79 43.47
C PHE A 23 -20.12 -2.30 43.78
N VAL A 24 -21.35 -1.81 44.01
CA VAL A 24 -21.62 -0.40 44.32
C VAL A 24 -22.06 -0.23 45.76
N PHE A 25 -21.44 0.70 46.49
CA PHE A 25 -21.82 1.03 47.86
C PHE A 25 -22.84 2.17 47.91
N PHE A 26 -24.01 1.86 48.45
CA PHE A 26 -25.01 2.85 48.89
C PHE A 26 -25.26 2.73 50.40
N ALA A 27 -26.07 3.65 50.96
CA ALA A 27 -26.23 3.78 52.41
C ALA A 27 -26.64 2.47 53.10
N ASP A 28 -27.61 1.75 52.56
CA ASP A 28 -28.09 0.52 53.18
C ASP A 28 -27.13 -0.65 53.00
N ALA A 29 -26.45 -0.75 51.85
CA ALA A 29 -25.37 -1.73 51.67
C ALA A 29 -24.27 -1.57 52.73
N ARG A 30 -23.92 -0.33 53.12
CA ARG A 30 -22.97 -0.08 54.22
C ARG A 30 -23.53 -0.53 55.58
N LYS A 31 -24.82 -0.29 55.85
CA LYS A 31 -25.46 -0.72 57.11
C LYS A 31 -25.48 -2.25 57.22
N HIS A 32 -25.89 -2.96 56.17
CA HIS A 32 -25.87 -4.42 56.13
C HIS A 32 -24.45 -4.98 56.29
N LEU A 33 -23.47 -4.37 55.63
CA LEU A 33 -22.07 -4.77 55.80
C LEU A 33 -21.60 -4.63 57.25
N LEU A 34 -21.87 -3.48 57.89
CA LEU A 34 -21.50 -3.25 59.30
C LEU A 34 -22.22 -4.22 60.24
N ARG A 35 -23.49 -4.54 59.98
CA ARG A 35 -24.23 -5.55 60.75
C ARG A 35 -23.59 -6.93 60.61
N LEU A 36 -23.24 -7.33 59.39
CA LEU A 36 -22.56 -8.59 59.12
C LEU A 36 -21.20 -8.66 59.81
N CYS A 37 -20.35 -7.65 59.67
CA CYS A 37 -19.06 -7.60 60.36
C CYS A 37 -19.23 -7.67 61.88
N ARG A 38 -20.25 -7.00 62.45
CA ARG A 38 -20.57 -7.10 63.87
C ARG A 38 -20.99 -8.51 64.27
N ILE A 39 -21.83 -9.18 63.49
CA ILE A 39 -22.25 -10.56 63.75
C ILE A 39 -21.04 -11.49 63.72
N LEU A 40 -20.17 -11.37 62.71
CA LEU A 40 -18.96 -12.19 62.58
C LEU A 40 -17.91 -11.93 63.68
N SER A 41 -18.00 -10.80 64.39
CA SER A 41 -17.10 -10.47 65.51
C SER A 41 -17.57 -11.07 66.84
N LEU A 42 -18.82 -11.54 66.93
CA LEU A 42 -19.39 -12.10 68.16
C LEU A 42 -19.20 -13.62 68.20
N PRO A 43 -18.87 -14.22 69.37
CA PRO A 43 -18.91 -15.67 69.52
C PRO A 43 -20.33 -16.18 69.28
N CYS A 44 -20.47 -17.32 68.60
CA CYS A 44 -21.77 -17.87 68.19
C CYS A 44 -22.58 -16.94 67.25
N GLY A 45 -21.91 -16.00 66.58
CA GLY A 45 -22.52 -15.05 65.66
C GLY A 45 -22.91 -15.69 64.34
N ASN A 46 -24.13 -16.23 64.23
CA ASN A 46 -24.71 -16.72 62.97
C ASN A 46 -25.67 -15.68 62.39
N ALA A 47 -25.77 -15.62 61.06
CA ALA A 47 -26.61 -14.66 60.35
C ALA A 47 -27.63 -15.33 59.44
N LEU A 48 -28.88 -14.86 59.47
CA LEU A 48 -29.92 -15.22 58.52
C LEU A 48 -30.27 -13.99 57.67
N LEU A 49 -29.82 -14.01 56.42
CA LEU A 49 -30.01 -12.92 55.45
C LEU A 49 -31.26 -13.16 54.63
N LEU A 50 -32.32 -12.41 54.94
CA LEU A 50 -33.61 -12.52 54.28
C LEU A 50 -33.76 -11.41 53.24
N GLY A 51 -34.02 -11.76 51.99
CA GLY A 51 -34.27 -10.78 50.94
C GLY A 51 -34.64 -11.43 49.64
N VAL A 52 -35.14 -10.65 48.68
CA VAL A 52 -35.37 -11.16 47.32
C VAL A 52 -34.04 -11.51 46.64
N ASP A 53 -34.07 -12.39 45.64
CA ASP A 53 -32.86 -12.74 44.91
C ASP A 53 -32.32 -11.52 44.13
N GLY A 54 -31.00 -11.43 44.01
CA GLY A 54 -30.36 -10.28 43.34
C GLY A 54 -30.27 -8.98 44.15
N CYS A 55 -30.58 -8.98 45.45
CA CYS A 55 -30.38 -7.80 46.32
C CYS A 55 -28.95 -7.61 46.86
N GLY A 56 -28.04 -8.56 46.59
CA GLY A 56 -26.62 -8.46 46.98
C GLY A 56 -26.22 -9.15 48.29
N ARG A 57 -27.11 -9.95 48.91
CA ARG A 57 -26.86 -10.70 50.16
C ARG A 57 -25.56 -11.51 50.16
N GLN A 58 -25.37 -12.35 49.14
CA GLN A 58 -24.19 -13.22 49.03
C GLN A 58 -22.92 -12.39 48.82
N SER A 59 -22.97 -11.38 47.95
CA SER A 59 -21.84 -10.47 47.70
C SER A 59 -21.39 -9.74 48.95
N LEU A 60 -22.34 -9.27 49.77
CA LEU A 60 -22.05 -8.62 51.04
C LEU A 60 -21.49 -9.58 52.09
N ALA A 61 -21.98 -10.83 52.14
CA ALA A 61 -21.42 -11.86 53.02
C ALA A 61 -19.95 -12.19 52.67
N HIS A 62 -19.63 -12.32 51.39
CA HIS A 62 -18.25 -12.48 50.92
C HIS A 62 -17.34 -11.31 51.31
N LEU A 63 -17.83 -10.09 51.12
CA LEU A 63 -17.08 -8.89 51.48
C LEU A 63 -16.90 -8.76 53.00
N ALA A 64 -17.92 -9.08 53.79
CA ALA A 64 -17.86 -9.05 55.25
C ALA A 64 -16.83 -10.04 55.78
N ALA A 65 -16.82 -11.27 55.25
CA ALA A 65 -15.85 -12.29 55.65
C ALA A 65 -14.42 -11.91 55.28
N HIS A 66 -14.22 -11.27 54.11
CA HIS A 66 -12.91 -10.74 53.73
C HIS A 66 -12.43 -9.61 54.63
N ILE A 67 -13.32 -8.68 55.00
CA ILE A 67 -13.01 -7.60 55.96
C ILE A 67 -12.65 -8.15 57.34
N ALA A 68 -13.30 -9.22 57.76
CA ALA A 68 -13.00 -9.91 59.01
C ALA A 68 -11.77 -10.84 58.92
N GLU A 69 -11.12 -10.93 57.76
CA GLU A 69 -9.99 -11.85 57.49
C GLU A 69 -10.31 -13.33 57.77
N THR A 70 -11.60 -13.68 57.72
CA THR A 70 -12.08 -15.04 57.95
C THR A 70 -12.22 -15.78 56.62
N PRO A 71 -11.72 -17.02 56.50
CA PRO A 71 -12.00 -17.85 55.34
C PRO A 71 -13.50 -18.15 55.24
N LEU A 72 -14.07 -17.90 54.06
CA LEU A 72 -15.47 -18.21 53.77
C LEU A 72 -15.55 -19.47 52.89
N TYR A 73 -16.31 -20.45 53.32
CA TYR A 73 -16.63 -21.65 52.55
C TYR A 73 -18.06 -21.57 52.02
N SER A 74 -18.23 -21.87 50.73
CA SER A 74 -19.53 -21.99 50.08
C SER A 74 -19.53 -23.27 49.25
N ILE A 75 -20.66 -23.98 49.25
CA ILE A 75 -20.80 -25.22 48.49
C ILE A 75 -20.93 -24.96 46.99
N ARG A 76 -20.39 -25.85 46.16
CA ARG A 76 -20.64 -25.89 44.71
C ARG A 76 -21.65 -27.00 44.41
N ALA A 77 -22.93 -26.69 44.62
CA ALA A 77 -24.00 -27.64 44.37
C ALA A 77 -24.08 -28.01 42.88
N SER A 78 -23.52 -29.16 42.50
CA SER A 78 -23.76 -29.78 41.18
C SER A 78 -25.16 -30.40 41.15
N SER A 79 -25.64 -30.79 39.96
CA SER A 79 -26.94 -31.48 39.86
C SER A 79 -26.98 -32.83 40.58
N ARG A 80 -25.81 -33.40 40.95
CA ARG A 80 -25.68 -34.71 41.60
C ARG A 80 -25.22 -34.58 43.06
N TYR A 81 -25.20 -33.38 43.62
CA TYR A 81 -24.74 -33.15 44.99
C TYR A 81 -25.68 -33.82 46.00
N SER A 82 -25.13 -34.77 46.76
CA SER A 82 -25.84 -35.59 47.72
C SER A 82 -25.63 -35.11 49.16
N PRO A 83 -26.44 -35.53 50.14
CA PRO A 83 -26.18 -35.26 51.55
C PRO A 83 -24.87 -35.86 52.08
N ALA A 84 -24.38 -36.94 51.47
CA ALA A 84 -23.06 -37.48 51.81
C ALA A 84 -21.94 -36.50 51.41
N ASP A 85 -22.02 -35.89 50.22
CA ASP A 85 -21.05 -34.89 49.77
C ASP A 85 -21.07 -33.65 50.69
N PHE A 86 -22.26 -33.26 51.17
CA PHE A 86 -22.42 -32.17 52.13
C PHE A 86 -21.71 -32.44 53.45
N ARG A 87 -21.89 -33.65 54.00
CA ARG A 87 -21.21 -34.07 55.23
C ARG A 87 -19.69 -34.12 55.05
N GLU A 88 -19.19 -34.55 53.89
CA GLU A 88 -17.76 -34.51 53.58
C GLU A 88 -17.20 -33.08 53.49
N ASP A 89 -17.96 -32.14 52.92
CA ASP A 89 -17.58 -30.73 52.90
C ASP A 89 -17.58 -30.14 54.32
N LEU A 90 -18.56 -30.47 55.17
CA LEU A 90 -18.58 -30.08 56.59
C LEU A 90 -17.39 -30.65 57.35
N LYS A 91 -17.06 -31.94 57.17
CA LYS A 91 -15.87 -32.57 57.77
C LYS A 91 -14.60 -31.82 57.40
N ARG A 92 -14.44 -31.43 56.13
CA ARG A 92 -13.27 -30.67 55.67
C ARG A 92 -13.14 -29.33 56.39
N VAL A 93 -14.24 -28.61 56.55
CA VAL A 93 -14.26 -27.32 57.24
C VAL A 93 -13.99 -27.47 58.73
N LEU A 94 -14.62 -28.43 59.40
CA LEU A 94 -14.42 -28.71 60.82
C LEU A 94 -13.00 -29.18 61.14
N ARG A 95 -12.35 -29.94 60.24
CA ARG A 95 -10.92 -30.30 60.36
C ARG A 95 -10.00 -29.09 60.27
N SER A 96 -10.26 -28.16 59.34
CA SER A 96 -9.50 -26.90 59.27
C SER A 96 -9.71 -26.06 60.52
N LEU A 97 -10.94 -26.01 61.05
CA LEU A 97 -11.23 -25.33 62.31
C LEU A 97 -10.44 -25.93 63.49
N ALA A 98 -10.39 -27.26 63.59
CA ALA A 98 -9.65 -27.96 64.65
C ALA A 98 -8.14 -27.75 64.55
N ALA A 99 -7.59 -27.61 63.33
CA ALA A 99 -6.16 -27.45 63.09
C ALA A 99 -5.67 -26.01 63.30
N ASP A 100 -6.38 -25.03 62.71
CA ASP A 100 -5.95 -23.62 62.71
C ASP A 100 -6.51 -22.83 63.89
N GLY A 101 -7.65 -23.27 64.43
CA GLY A 101 -8.40 -22.54 65.46
C GLY A 101 -8.96 -21.20 65.00
N LYS A 102 -8.77 -20.79 63.74
CA LYS A 102 -9.26 -19.49 63.24
C LYS A 102 -10.78 -19.53 62.98
N PRO A 103 -11.52 -18.44 63.20
CA PRO A 103 -12.95 -18.38 62.89
C PRO A 103 -13.19 -18.58 61.39
N ILE A 104 -14.18 -19.42 61.07
CA ILE A 104 -14.54 -19.80 59.71
C ILE A 104 -16.00 -19.43 59.46
N VAL A 105 -16.29 -18.90 58.27
CA VAL A 105 -17.65 -18.57 57.83
C VAL A 105 -18.13 -19.61 56.82
N PHE A 106 -19.31 -20.20 57.06
CA PHE A 106 -19.99 -21.09 56.13
C PHE A 106 -21.20 -20.40 55.52
N LEU A 107 -21.17 -20.14 54.21
CA LEU A 107 -22.25 -19.49 53.46
C LEU A 107 -23.07 -20.55 52.71
N LEU A 108 -24.38 -20.58 52.98
CA LEU A 108 -25.34 -21.41 52.26
C LEU A 108 -26.46 -20.54 51.66
N ALA A 109 -26.64 -20.62 50.35
CA ALA A 109 -27.69 -19.91 49.62
C ALA A 109 -28.92 -20.78 49.40
N ASP A 110 -30.11 -20.15 49.33
CA ASP A 110 -31.39 -20.84 49.11
C ASP A 110 -31.39 -21.78 47.91
N SER A 111 -30.81 -21.34 46.79
CA SER A 111 -30.71 -22.12 45.55
C SER A 111 -29.84 -23.38 45.67
N GLN A 112 -29.03 -23.48 46.72
CA GLN A 112 -28.15 -24.63 46.97
C GLN A 112 -28.80 -25.65 47.92
N ILE A 113 -29.88 -25.29 48.61
CA ILE A 113 -30.61 -26.16 49.53
C ILE A 113 -31.52 -27.08 48.72
N ARG A 114 -30.99 -28.26 48.35
CA ARG A 114 -31.73 -29.30 47.64
C ARG A 114 -32.45 -30.26 48.59
N ASP A 115 -31.84 -30.51 49.73
CA ASP A 115 -32.32 -31.40 50.78
C ASP A 115 -32.39 -30.65 52.10
N GLU A 116 -33.42 -30.92 52.91
CA GLU A 116 -33.62 -30.31 54.22
C GLU A 116 -32.64 -30.87 55.27
N GLN A 117 -32.02 -32.03 55.02
CA GLN A 117 -30.93 -32.58 55.86
C GLN A 117 -29.76 -31.60 56.02
N PHE A 118 -29.50 -30.74 55.02
CA PHE A 118 -28.41 -29.77 55.09
C PHE A 118 -28.66 -28.75 56.21
N LEU A 119 -29.93 -28.37 56.41
CA LEU A 119 -30.33 -27.44 57.47
C LEU A 119 -30.36 -28.12 58.83
N GLU A 120 -30.74 -29.40 58.90
CA GLU A 120 -30.69 -30.19 60.12
C GLU A 120 -29.26 -30.31 60.65
N ASP A 121 -28.31 -30.68 59.79
CA ASP A 121 -26.89 -30.81 60.15
C ASP A 121 -26.32 -29.43 60.58
N LEU A 122 -26.62 -28.34 59.86
CA LEU A 122 -26.17 -26.99 60.24
C LEU A 122 -26.80 -26.49 61.55
N VAL A 123 -28.08 -26.75 61.79
CA VAL A 123 -28.75 -26.37 63.02
C VAL A 123 -28.20 -27.16 64.21
N SER A 124 -27.88 -28.44 64.01
CA SER A 124 -27.21 -29.26 65.02
C SER A 124 -25.84 -28.68 65.39
N LEU A 125 -25.06 -28.23 64.40
CA LEU A 125 -23.80 -27.51 64.65
C LEU A 125 -24.00 -26.19 65.39
N MET A 126 -25.03 -25.40 65.05
CA MET A 126 -25.30 -24.13 65.72
C MET A 126 -25.76 -24.30 67.18
N VAL A 127 -26.57 -25.33 67.47
CA VAL A 127 -27.15 -25.56 68.80
C VAL A 127 -26.21 -26.37 69.69
N ALA A 128 -25.79 -27.54 69.22
CA ALA A 128 -25.01 -28.50 70.01
C ALA A 128 -23.50 -28.38 69.77
N GLY A 129 -23.07 -27.91 68.60
CA GLY A 129 -21.65 -27.89 68.21
C GLY A 129 -21.15 -29.21 67.63
N GLU A 130 -22.04 -30.19 67.44
CA GLU A 130 -21.74 -31.50 66.87
C GLU A 130 -22.91 -32.00 66.00
N VAL A 131 -22.61 -32.81 65.00
CA VAL A 131 -23.61 -33.52 64.16
C VAL A 131 -23.55 -35.01 64.49
N PRO A 132 -24.69 -35.67 64.77
CA PRO A 132 -24.72 -37.10 65.03
C PRO A 132 -24.16 -37.91 63.85
N ASP A 133 -23.35 -38.94 64.16
CA ASP A 133 -22.76 -39.86 63.18
C ASP A 133 -22.00 -39.18 62.02
N LEU A 134 -21.42 -37.99 62.27
CA LEU A 134 -20.63 -37.29 61.26
C LEU A 134 -19.24 -37.90 61.11
N PHE A 135 -18.52 -38.15 62.20
CA PHE A 135 -17.16 -38.68 62.18
C PHE A 135 -17.11 -40.15 62.61
N ASP A 136 -16.34 -40.95 61.89
CA ASP A 136 -15.98 -42.29 62.34
C ASP A 136 -15.03 -42.19 63.54
N SER A 137 -14.97 -43.23 64.39
CA SER A 137 -14.13 -43.21 65.59
C SER A 137 -12.64 -42.92 65.30
N ALA A 138 -12.13 -43.33 64.14
CA ALA A 138 -10.76 -43.03 63.71
C ALA A 138 -10.58 -41.55 63.27
N GLU A 139 -11.57 -40.98 62.58
CA GLU A 139 -11.54 -39.57 62.16
C GLU A 139 -11.70 -38.63 63.36
N GLU A 140 -12.49 -39.04 64.34
CA GLU A 140 -12.68 -38.31 65.59
C GLU A 140 -11.39 -38.23 66.41
N GLU A 141 -10.63 -39.33 66.52
CA GLU A 141 -9.34 -39.32 67.22
C GLU A 141 -8.32 -38.40 66.54
N GLN A 142 -8.30 -38.35 65.20
CA GLN A 142 -7.47 -37.40 64.44
C GLN A 142 -7.84 -35.95 64.74
N LEU A 143 -9.14 -35.66 64.85
CA LEU A 143 -9.64 -34.33 65.15
C LEU A 143 -9.30 -33.90 66.59
N LEU A 144 -9.44 -34.81 67.56
CA LEU A 144 -9.02 -34.56 68.95
C LEU A 144 -7.50 -34.37 69.05
N HIS A 145 -6.71 -35.13 68.29
CA HIS A 145 -5.26 -34.93 68.23
C HIS A 145 -4.90 -33.54 67.66
N ALA A 146 -5.61 -33.06 66.64
CA ALA A 146 -5.45 -31.70 66.14
C ALA A 146 -5.80 -30.65 67.20
N LEU A 147 -6.90 -30.83 67.95
CA LEU A 147 -7.32 -29.94 69.02
C LEU A 147 -6.29 -29.83 70.16
N ARG A 148 -5.63 -30.95 70.51
CA ARG A 148 -4.57 -30.96 71.54
C ARG A 148 -3.38 -30.09 71.15
N ARG A 149 -3.06 -30.00 69.85
CA ARG A 149 -1.96 -29.16 69.33
C ARG A 149 -2.25 -27.67 69.44
N LEU A 150 -3.52 -27.27 69.48
CA LEU A 150 -3.93 -25.88 69.61
C LEU A 150 -3.68 -25.31 71.02
N GLY A 151 -3.39 -26.15 72.03
CA GLY A 151 -3.26 -25.75 73.44
C GLY A 151 -4.63 -25.43 74.07
N PRO A 152 -4.75 -25.12 75.39
CA PRO A 152 -6.01 -24.73 76.01
C PRO A 152 -6.58 -23.44 75.42
N ALA A 153 -7.92 -23.26 75.46
CA ALA A 153 -8.56 -22.06 74.92
C ALA A 153 -8.00 -20.81 75.62
N PRO A 154 -7.65 -19.73 74.87
CA PRO A 154 -7.36 -18.46 75.51
C PRO A 154 -8.60 -18.05 76.33
N PRO A 155 -8.44 -17.49 77.54
CA PRO A 155 -9.58 -17.06 78.34
C PRO A 155 -10.43 -16.09 77.50
N THR A 156 -11.72 -16.38 77.40
CA THR A 156 -12.70 -15.53 76.71
C THR A 156 -12.59 -14.09 77.21
N ALA A 157 -12.89 -13.10 76.37
CA ALA A 157 -12.80 -11.68 76.72
C ALA A 157 -13.63 -11.27 77.95
N GLU A 158 -14.57 -12.12 78.40
CA GLU A 158 -15.26 -11.97 79.70
C GLU A 158 -14.30 -12.05 80.90
N ALA A 159 -13.19 -12.79 80.80
CA ALA A 159 -12.14 -12.81 81.82
C ALA A 159 -11.22 -11.58 81.76
N ALA A 160 -11.18 -10.84 80.63
CA ALA A 160 -10.43 -9.59 80.51
C ALA A 160 -11.17 -8.38 81.10
N TRP A 161 -12.47 -8.53 81.39
CA TRP A 161 -13.31 -7.51 82.04
C TRP A 161 -13.77 -7.88 83.44
N ALA A 162 -13.19 -8.91 84.07
CA ALA A 162 -13.23 -8.97 85.52
C ALA A 162 -12.49 -7.72 86.02
N PRO A 163 -13.16 -6.77 86.71
CA PRO A 163 -12.42 -5.67 87.30
C PRO A 163 -11.46 -6.30 88.30
N ALA A 164 -10.17 -6.11 88.09
CA ALA A 164 -9.20 -6.29 89.16
C ALA A 164 -9.72 -5.48 90.35
N ASP A 165 -9.89 -6.13 91.50
CA ASP A 165 -10.30 -5.54 92.77
C ASP A 165 -9.61 -4.18 92.98
N THR A 166 -10.27 -3.08 92.64
CA THR A 166 -9.70 -1.74 92.82
C THR A 166 -10.67 -0.74 93.45
N LEU A 167 -11.89 -1.13 93.82
CA LEU A 167 -12.76 -0.26 94.62
C LEU A 167 -13.59 -1.10 95.60
N GLY A 168 -13.12 -1.15 96.85
CA GLY A 168 -13.77 -1.81 97.99
C GLY A 168 -15.10 -1.15 98.37
N LEU A 169 -16.16 -1.44 97.60
CA LEU A 169 -17.53 -1.10 97.92
C LEU A 169 -18.41 -2.34 97.76
N SER A 170 -18.52 -3.11 98.84
CA SER A 170 -19.50 -4.18 98.99
C SER A 170 -20.87 -3.56 99.31
N CYS A 171 -21.82 -3.69 98.39
CA CYS A 171 -23.24 -3.52 98.68
C CYS A 171 -23.85 -4.87 99.08
N PRO A 172 -24.49 -5.00 100.26
CA PRO A 172 -25.11 -6.25 100.70
C PRO A 172 -26.55 -6.34 100.17
N GLY A 173 -26.89 -7.48 99.56
CA GLY A 173 -28.28 -7.88 99.32
C GLY A 173 -28.79 -7.70 97.89
N SER A 174 -28.34 -8.55 96.98
CA SER A 174 -29.17 -9.07 95.88
C SER A 174 -28.54 -10.34 95.34
N GLU A 175 -29.11 -11.50 95.69
CA GLU A 175 -28.74 -12.79 95.09
C GLU A 175 -29.16 -12.78 93.62
N SER A 176 -28.27 -12.30 92.75
CA SER A 176 -28.36 -12.52 91.31
C SER A 176 -27.83 -13.92 91.01
N PHE A 177 -28.70 -14.74 90.42
CA PHE A 177 -28.52 -16.13 90.00
C PHE A 177 -27.42 -16.25 88.91
N ALA A 178 -26.16 -16.08 89.30
CA ALA A 178 -25.02 -16.46 88.49
C ALA A 178 -24.77 -17.95 88.74
N VAL A 179 -25.39 -18.81 87.91
CA VAL A 179 -24.92 -20.20 87.74
C VAL A 179 -23.59 -20.14 87.01
N ALA A 180 -22.55 -19.77 87.74
CA ALA A 180 -21.20 -20.15 87.39
C ALA A 180 -21.17 -21.67 87.47
N SER A 181 -21.23 -22.35 86.33
CA SER A 181 -20.88 -23.76 86.23
C SER A 181 -19.38 -23.90 86.54
N ARG A 182 -19.03 -23.81 87.82
CA ARG A 182 -17.77 -24.35 88.34
C ARG A 182 -17.87 -25.86 88.11
N LEU A 183 -17.07 -26.36 87.18
CA LEU A 183 -16.81 -27.79 87.07
C LEU A 183 -16.28 -28.27 88.43
N PRO A 184 -16.78 -29.40 88.97
CA PRO A 184 -16.22 -29.96 90.19
C PRO A 184 -14.76 -30.34 89.96
N ASP A 185 -13.89 -29.92 90.88
CA ASP A 185 -12.49 -30.31 90.97
C ASP A 185 -12.40 -31.84 91.06
N GLY A 186 -12.09 -32.48 89.93
CA GLY A 186 -12.07 -33.94 89.83
C GLY A 186 -11.93 -34.53 88.42
N CYS A 187 -11.92 -33.73 87.35
CA CYS A 187 -11.63 -34.24 86.00
C CYS A 187 -10.17 -34.01 85.63
N THR A 188 -9.41 -35.10 85.55
CA THR A 188 -8.12 -35.12 84.84
C THR A 188 -8.32 -34.61 83.41
N PRO A 189 -7.37 -33.82 82.85
CA PRO A 189 -7.51 -33.19 81.53
C PRO A 189 -7.37 -34.17 80.34
N GLY A 190 -7.71 -35.46 80.53
CA GLY A 190 -7.46 -36.55 79.57
C GLY A 190 -8.67 -37.40 79.20
N GLY A 191 -9.88 -37.02 79.59
CA GLY A 191 -11.09 -37.75 79.20
C GLY A 191 -11.58 -37.37 77.80
N SER A 192 -11.73 -38.35 76.91
CA SER A 192 -12.28 -38.18 75.54
C SER A 192 -13.58 -37.34 75.51
N LYS A 193 -14.44 -37.48 76.54
CA LYS A 193 -15.70 -36.70 76.68
C LYS A 193 -15.47 -35.20 76.92
N ALA A 194 -14.45 -34.81 77.68
CA ALA A 194 -14.15 -33.41 77.95
C ALA A 194 -13.54 -32.72 76.72
N GLU A 195 -12.70 -33.44 75.97
CA GLU A 195 -12.12 -32.94 74.72
C GLU A 195 -13.19 -32.77 73.62
N ARG A 196 -14.14 -33.69 73.53
CA ARG A 196 -15.32 -33.56 72.65
C ARG A 196 -16.17 -32.33 73.00
N SER A 197 -16.48 -32.14 74.28
CA SER A 197 -17.25 -30.97 74.74
C SER A 197 -16.51 -29.66 74.44
N ARG A 198 -15.19 -29.66 74.59
CA ARG A 198 -14.34 -28.53 74.22
C ARG A 198 -14.34 -28.26 72.72
N PHE A 199 -14.28 -29.30 71.89
CA PHE A 199 -14.40 -29.15 70.45
C PHE A 199 -15.77 -28.56 70.06
N ALA A 200 -16.86 -29.09 70.62
CA ALA A 200 -18.20 -28.57 70.38
C ALA A 200 -18.37 -27.11 70.83
N GLN A 201 -17.70 -26.69 71.91
CA GLN A 201 -17.64 -25.27 72.29
C GLN A 201 -16.87 -24.43 71.26
N LEU A 202 -15.71 -24.89 70.80
CA LEU A 202 -14.91 -24.20 69.78
C LEU A 202 -15.67 -24.07 68.46
N VAL A 203 -16.42 -25.10 68.06
CA VAL A 203 -17.31 -25.05 66.89
C VAL A 203 -18.37 -23.97 67.09
N ARG A 204 -19.10 -23.95 68.20
CA ARG A 204 -20.14 -22.92 68.45
C ARG A 204 -19.56 -21.51 68.46
N GLU A 205 -18.39 -21.31 69.05
CA GLU A 205 -17.78 -19.98 69.16
C GLU A 205 -17.21 -19.45 67.84
N ARG A 206 -16.64 -20.32 67.00
CA ARG A 206 -15.78 -19.93 65.85
C ARG A 206 -16.29 -20.40 64.49
N PHE A 207 -17.32 -21.24 64.42
CA PHE A 207 -17.99 -21.63 63.18
C PHE A 207 -19.22 -20.76 62.96
N HIS A 208 -19.09 -19.73 62.12
CA HIS A 208 -20.17 -18.79 61.82
C HIS A 208 -20.97 -19.28 60.60
N VAL A 209 -22.27 -19.47 60.77
CA VAL A 209 -23.16 -19.84 59.66
C VAL A 209 -23.87 -18.60 59.12
N ILE A 210 -23.78 -18.38 57.81
CA ILE A 210 -24.56 -17.37 57.08
C ILE A 210 -25.54 -18.09 56.14
N LEU A 211 -26.83 -17.92 56.38
CA LEU A 211 -27.90 -18.45 55.55
C LEU A 211 -28.50 -17.32 54.71
N ALA A 212 -28.42 -17.41 53.38
CA ALA A 212 -29.03 -16.44 52.47
C ALA A 212 -30.31 -17.02 51.86
N ILE A 213 -31.47 -16.77 52.48
CA ILE A 213 -32.76 -17.39 52.13
C ILE A 213 -33.76 -16.36 51.59
N SER A 214 -34.48 -16.71 50.53
CA SER A 214 -35.54 -15.86 50.00
C SER A 214 -36.80 -15.97 50.87
N PRO A 215 -37.42 -14.85 51.30
CA PRO A 215 -38.69 -14.89 52.03
C PRO A 215 -39.88 -15.19 51.11
N VAL A 216 -39.64 -15.31 49.80
CA VAL A 216 -40.67 -15.58 48.79
C VAL A 216 -41.09 -17.05 48.86
N GLY A 217 -42.41 -17.28 48.94
CA GLY A 217 -42.99 -18.63 48.98
C GLY A 217 -43.20 -19.17 50.40
N PRO A 218 -43.65 -20.43 50.53
CA PRO A 218 -43.91 -21.06 51.82
C PRO A 218 -42.66 -21.72 52.45
N SER A 219 -41.61 -22.00 51.67
CA SER A 219 -40.46 -22.84 52.08
C SER A 219 -39.75 -22.32 53.33
N LEU A 220 -39.43 -21.02 53.40
CA LEU A 220 -38.81 -20.42 54.59
C LEU A 220 -39.67 -20.63 55.84
N ARG A 221 -41.00 -20.43 55.75
CA ARG A 221 -41.91 -20.63 56.89
C ARG A 221 -41.98 -22.09 57.32
N SER A 222 -41.95 -23.03 56.36
CA SER A 222 -41.89 -24.46 56.67
C SER A 222 -40.59 -24.81 57.40
N ARG A 223 -39.45 -24.33 56.88
CA ARG A 223 -38.12 -24.54 57.47
C ARG A 223 -38.00 -23.97 58.87
N CYS A 224 -38.49 -22.74 59.13
CA CYS A 224 -38.47 -22.16 60.47
C CYS A 224 -39.37 -22.92 61.48
N ARG A 225 -40.40 -23.65 61.01
CA ARG A 225 -41.24 -24.51 61.87
C ARG A 225 -40.58 -25.86 62.13
N GLN A 226 -39.96 -26.45 61.10
CA GLN A 226 -39.24 -27.72 61.19
C GLN A 226 -37.96 -27.57 62.03
N PHE A 227 -37.24 -26.45 61.89
CA PHE A 227 -35.97 -26.19 62.53
C PHE A 227 -36.02 -24.86 63.32
N PRO A 228 -36.48 -24.88 64.58
CA PRO A 228 -36.56 -23.67 65.42
C PRO A 228 -35.19 -23.00 65.65
N GLY A 229 -34.11 -23.80 65.62
CA GLY A 229 -32.72 -23.34 65.74
C GLY A 229 -32.32 -22.29 64.70
N LEU A 230 -32.95 -22.28 63.52
CA LEU A 230 -32.72 -21.27 62.49
C LEU A 230 -33.08 -19.86 62.99
N ARG A 231 -34.10 -19.72 63.85
CA ARG A 231 -34.51 -18.42 64.40
C ARG A 231 -33.82 -18.10 65.71
N SER A 232 -33.59 -19.09 66.57
CA SER A 232 -33.03 -18.86 67.90
C SER A 232 -31.51 -18.62 67.88
N CYS A 233 -30.79 -19.27 66.97
CA CYS A 233 -29.33 -19.25 66.93
C CYS A 233 -28.75 -18.29 65.88
N THR A 234 -29.61 -17.61 65.10
CA THR A 234 -29.18 -16.66 64.07
C THR A 234 -29.73 -15.27 64.33
N THR A 235 -28.94 -14.25 63.99
CA THR A 235 -29.40 -12.88 63.90
C THR A 235 -29.99 -12.63 62.51
N VAL A 236 -31.24 -12.20 62.46
CA VAL A 236 -31.93 -11.94 61.19
C VAL A 236 -31.58 -10.54 60.67
N ASP A 237 -31.10 -10.46 59.43
CA ASP A 237 -30.92 -9.18 58.70
C ASP A 237 -31.82 -9.17 57.46
N TYR A 238 -32.70 -8.18 57.39
CA TYR A 238 -33.68 -8.02 56.32
C TYR A 238 -33.15 -7.10 55.24
N PHE A 239 -33.04 -7.61 54.02
CA PHE A 239 -32.67 -6.88 52.82
C PHE A 239 -33.93 -6.42 52.12
N ASP A 240 -34.25 -5.15 52.33
CA ASP A 240 -35.37 -4.49 51.68
C ASP A 240 -35.11 -4.26 50.19
N ALA A 241 -36.18 -3.93 49.46
CA ALA A 241 -36.07 -3.44 48.09
C ALA A 241 -35.21 -2.17 48.06
N TRP A 242 -34.42 -2.01 46.99
CA TRP A 242 -33.52 -0.87 46.88
C TRP A 242 -34.30 0.44 46.86
N PRO A 243 -34.02 1.38 47.78
CA PRO A 243 -34.68 2.69 47.76
C PRO A 243 -34.23 3.50 46.54
N ARG A 244 -34.98 4.56 46.23
CA ARG A 244 -34.65 5.46 45.11
C ARG A 244 -33.22 6.00 45.19
N GLU A 245 -32.73 6.32 46.38
CA GLU A 245 -31.35 6.77 46.59
C GLU A 245 -30.30 5.72 46.21
N ALA A 246 -30.57 4.44 46.48
CA ALA A 246 -29.69 3.35 46.09
C ALA A 246 -29.64 3.22 44.56
N LEU A 247 -30.79 3.27 43.89
CA LEU A 247 -30.90 3.23 42.43
C LEU A 247 -30.15 4.40 41.77
N LEU A 248 -30.31 5.62 42.30
CA LEU A 248 -29.56 6.79 41.85
C LEU A 248 -28.05 6.61 42.01
N CYS A 249 -27.60 6.10 43.15
CA CYS A 249 -26.18 5.88 43.41
C CYS A 249 -25.57 4.85 42.46
N VAL A 250 -26.29 3.74 42.22
CA VAL A 250 -25.89 2.70 41.27
C VAL A 250 -25.84 3.26 39.85
N ALA A 251 -26.91 3.91 39.39
CA ALA A 251 -26.95 4.48 38.04
C ALA A 251 -25.84 5.51 37.82
N ARG A 252 -25.60 6.42 38.79
CA ARG A 252 -24.50 7.38 38.73
C ARG A 252 -23.14 6.71 38.61
N HIS A 253 -22.91 5.65 39.38
CA HIS A 253 -21.66 4.91 39.31
C HIS A 253 -21.46 4.30 37.91
N PHE A 254 -22.45 3.58 37.40
CA PHE A 254 -22.39 2.97 36.06
C PHE A 254 -22.19 4.00 34.95
N CYS A 255 -22.89 5.15 35.00
CA CYS A 255 -22.70 6.23 34.03
C CYS A 255 -21.32 6.90 34.16
N SER A 256 -20.78 7.04 35.37
CA SER A 256 -19.48 7.68 35.60
C SER A 256 -18.27 6.84 35.17
N VAL A 257 -18.43 5.50 35.12
CA VAL A 257 -17.37 4.58 34.69
C VAL A 257 -17.06 4.74 33.19
N GLN A 258 -17.97 5.30 32.40
CA GLN A 258 -17.83 5.50 30.95
C GLN A 258 -17.95 6.99 30.56
N PRO A 259 -16.93 7.82 30.86
CA PRO A 259 -16.98 9.26 30.61
C PRO A 259 -17.04 9.64 29.12
N ASP A 260 -16.53 8.78 28.23
CA ASP A 260 -16.61 9.01 26.77
C ASP A 260 -18.03 8.85 26.22
N LEU A 261 -18.87 8.09 26.94
CA LEU A 261 -20.21 7.72 26.50
C LEU A 261 -21.29 8.66 27.04
N ILE A 262 -21.08 9.30 28.18
CA ILE A 262 -22.09 10.15 28.81
C ILE A 262 -21.42 11.45 29.25
N ALA A 263 -21.95 12.58 28.80
CA ALA A 263 -21.47 13.89 29.23
C ALA A 263 -21.71 14.05 30.74
N PRO A 264 -20.78 14.68 31.48
CA PRO A 264 -20.87 14.78 32.94
C PRO A 264 -22.16 15.48 33.41
N ASP A 265 -22.66 16.44 32.64
CA ASP A 265 -23.90 17.17 32.92
C ASP A 265 -25.15 16.27 32.80
N ASP A 266 -25.11 15.26 31.93
CA ASP A 266 -26.24 14.35 31.69
C ASP A 266 -26.32 13.21 32.71
N ILE A 267 -25.23 12.94 33.46
CA ILE A 267 -25.15 11.82 34.41
C ILE A 267 -26.26 11.91 35.46
N SER A 268 -26.50 13.09 36.02
CA SER A 268 -27.53 13.27 37.05
C SER A 268 -28.94 13.00 36.52
N THR A 269 -29.20 13.46 35.29
CA THR A 269 -30.50 13.35 34.64
C THR A 269 -30.78 11.91 34.24
N LEU A 270 -29.82 11.26 33.57
CA LEU A 270 -29.94 9.86 33.18
C LEU A 270 -30.11 8.95 34.40
N SER A 271 -29.35 9.21 35.46
CA SER A 271 -29.49 8.43 36.71
C SER A 271 -30.88 8.56 37.33
N ALA A 272 -31.46 9.76 37.32
CA ALA A 272 -32.82 10.00 37.81
C ALA A 272 -33.86 9.26 36.97
N VAL A 273 -33.77 9.39 35.64
CA VAL A 273 -34.66 8.72 34.70
C VAL A 273 -34.57 7.19 34.84
N SER A 274 -33.37 6.63 34.95
CA SER A 274 -33.19 5.19 35.18
C SER A 274 -33.84 4.72 36.48
N ALA A 275 -33.72 5.48 37.57
CA ALA A 275 -34.37 5.15 38.84
C ALA A 275 -35.90 5.21 38.73
N ASP A 276 -36.43 6.19 37.98
CA ASP A 276 -37.87 6.34 37.76
C ASP A 276 -38.43 5.21 36.87
N PHE A 277 -37.68 4.73 35.88
CA PHE A 277 -38.03 3.54 35.11
C PHE A 277 -38.15 2.28 35.97
N HIS A 278 -37.24 2.10 36.93
CA HIS A 278 -37.33 0.98 37.86
C HIS A 278 -38.56 1.10 38.77
N ALA A 279 -38.85 2.30 39.28
CA ALA A 279 -40.04 2.55 40.08
C ALA A 279 -41.33 2.28 39.27
N TYR A 280 -41.35 2.66 38.00
CA TYR A 280 -42.45 2.34 37.08
C TYR A 280 -42.60 0.83 36.87
N ALA A 281 -41.51 0.10 36.67
CA ALA A 281 -41.54 -1.36 36.54
C ALA A 281 -42.12 -2.04 37.79
N VAL A 282 -41.77 -1.56 38.99
CA VAL A 282 -42.33 -2.05 40.27
C VAL A 282 -43.84 -1.74 40.37
N ALA A 283 -44.28 -0.56 39.97
CA ALA A 283 -45.70 -0.20 39.96
C ALA A 283 -46.49 -1.06 38.94
N ALA A 284 -45.93 -1.27 37.75
CA ALA A 284 -46.50 -2.12 36.72
C ALA A 284 -46.60 -3.59 37.17
N GLN A 285 -45.60 -4.09 37.90
CA GLN A 285 -45.64 -5.43 38.50
C GLN A 285 -46.79 -5.58 39.50
N ALA A 286 -47.06 -4.55 40.31
CA ALA A 286 -48.17 -4.56 41.27
C ALA A 286 -49.54 -4.55 40.55
N ALA A 287 -49.70 -3.72 39.52
CA ALA A 287 -50.90 -3.69 38.69
C ALA A 287 -51.14 -5.04 37.98
N PHE A 288 -50.09 -5.60 37.36
CA PHE A 288 -50.14 -6.89 36.68
C PHE A 288 -50.55 -8.04 37.61
N TYR A 289 -50.06 -8.04 38.85
CA TYR A 289 -50.49 -9.02 39.84
C TYR A 289 -51.96 -8.86 40.23
N GLY A 290 -52.44 -7.61 40.36
CA GLY A 290 -53.84 -7.31 40.64
C GLY A 290 -54.80 -7.82 39.56
N GLU A 291 -54.41 -7.74 38.29
CA GLU A 291 -55.24 -8.15 37.15
C GLU A 291 -55.18 -9.66 36.87
N THR A 292 -53.98 -10.24 36.90
CA THR A 292 -53.77 -11.62 36.41
C THR A 292 -53.62 -12.66 37.52
N GLY A 293 -53.40 -12.22 38.76
CA GLY A 293 -53.01 -13.07 39.88
C GLY A 293 -51.61 -13.70 39.74
N ARG A 294 -50.86 -13.40 38.66
CA ARG A 294 -49.52 -13.93 38.41
C ARG A 294 -48.46 -12.99 38.98
N ARG A 295 -47.55 -13.51 39.81
CA ARG A 295 -46.45 -12.72 40.38
C ARG A 295 -45.26 -12.69 39.43
N VAL A 296 -44.79 -11.49 39.14
CA VAL A 296 -43.50 -11.20 38.50
C VAL A 296 -42.63 -10.50 39.54
N TYR A 297 -41.30 -10.54 39.41
CA TYR A 297 -40.38 -9.88 40.35
C TYR A 297 -39.39 -8.99 39.60
N THR A 298 -39.25 -7.75 40.07
CA THR A 298 -38.22 -6.80 39.66
C THR A 298 -37.21 -6.69 40.80
N THR A 299 -35.93 -6.88 40.51
CA THR A 299 -34.86 -6.97 41.52
C THR A 299 -33.73 -5.98 41.22
N GLY A 300 -32.82 -5.78 42.19
CA GLY A 300 -31.62 -4.96 41.98
C GLY A 300 -30.74 -5.50 40.86
N SER A 301 -30.67 -6.84 40.70
CA SER A 301 -29.93 -7.45 39.58
C SER A 301 -30.56 -7.11 38.23
N SER A 302 -31.89 -7.18 38.08
CA SER A 302 -32.53 -6.81 36.81
C SER A 302 -32.33 -5.33 36.47
N PHE A 303 -32.18 -4.46 37.48
CA PHE A 303 -31.83 -3.05 37.27
C PHE A 303 -30.39 -2.87 36.78
N VAL A 304 -29.43 -3.61 37.37
CA VAL A 304 -28.04 -3.59 36.90
C VAL A 304 -27.94 -4.14 35.48
N ASP A 305 -28.64 -5.24 35.17
CA ASP A 305 -28.69 -5.81 33.82
C ASP A 305 -29.29 -4.81 32.81
N PHE A 306 -30.35 -4.09 33.20
CA PHE A 306 -30.91 -3.00 32.41
C PHE A 306 -29.88 -1.91 32.11
N LEU A 307 -29.15 -1.44 33.12
CA LEU A 307 -28.12 -0.41 32.94
C LEU A 307 -26.99 -0.89 32.01
N GLN A 308 -26.52 -2.13 32.20
CA GLN A 308 -25.49 -2.72 31.34
C GLN A 308 -25.95 -2.85 29.89
N CYS A 309 -27.18 -3.35 29.69
CA CYS A 309 -27.78 -3.46 28.37
C CYS A 309 -27.95 -2.09 27.71
N TYR A 310 -28.43 -1.09 28.45
CA TYR A 310 -28.57 0.28 27.97
C TYR A 310 -27.24 0.89 27.54
N LEU A 311 -26.20 0.78 28.37
CA LEU A 311 -24.87 1.31 28.07
C LEU A 311 -24.25 0.60 26.86
N HIS A 312 -24.39 -0.72 26.78
CA HIS A 312 -23.90 -1.49 25.63
C HIS A 312 -24.61 -1.10 24.33
N LEU A 313 -25.93 -0.92 24.36
CA LEU A 313 -26.71 -0.47 23.22
C LEU A 313 -26.33 0.95 22.82
N LEU A 314 -26.16 1.84 23.79
CA LEU A 314 -25.76 3.24 23.56
C LEU A 314 -24.39 3.32 22.88
N ASP A 315 -23.42 2.53 23.32
CA ASP A 315 -22.09 2.46 22.71
C ASP A 315 -22.17 1.99 21.25
N THR A 316 -22.90 0.89 21.03
CA THR A 316 -23.09 0.30 19.71
C THR A 316 -23.74 1.28 18.73
N GLU A 317 -24.83 1.92 19.14
CA GLU A 317 -25.54 2.90 18.30
C GLU A 317 -24.71 4.16 18.05
N ARG A 318 -23.99 4.65 19.07
CA ARG A 318 -23.07 5.79 18.88
C ARG A 318 -21.95 5.46 17.92
N ALA A 319 -21.34 4.29 18.04
CA ALA A 319 -20.29 3.85 17.12
C ALA A 319 -20.80 3.77 15.67
N ALA A 320 -22.01 3.21 15.47
CA ALA A 320 -22.65 3.14 14.16
C ALA A 320 -22.92 4.54 13.56
N ILE A 321 -23.46 5.47 14.36
CA ILE A 321 -23.70 6.85 13.95
C ILE A 321 -22.37 7.58 13.65
N GLN A 322 -21.35 7.37 14.47
CA GLN A 322 -20.02 7.97 14.26
C GLN A 322 -19.40 7.48 12.96
N GLU A 323 -19.49 6.19 12.62
CA GLU A 323 -18.96 5.68 11.36
C GLU A 323 -19.72 6.24 10.16
N ARG A 324 -21.04 6.30 10.23
CA ARG A 324 -21.86 6.95 9.19
C ARG A 324 -21.51 8.44 9.04
N THR A 325 -21.28 9.14 10.14
CA THR A 325 -20.85 10.54 10.15
C THR A 325 -19.46 10.70 9.52
N ARG A 326 -18.51 9.81 9.84
CA ARG A 326 -17.17 9.79 9.22
C ARG A 326 -17.27 9.55 7.72
N HIS A 327 -18.11 8.61 7.29
CA HIS A 327 -18.35 8.35 5.88
C HIS A 327 -18.86 9.61 5.14
N TYR A 328 -19.89 10.29 5.67
CA TYR A 328 -20.38 11.52 5.05
C TYR A 328 -19.36 12.65 5.08
N ARG A 329 -18.60 12.82 6.17
CA ARG A 329 -17.50 13.81 6.23
C ARG A 329 -16.43 13.55 5.18
N ARG A 330 -16.02 12.28 4.97
CA ARG A 330 -15.10 11.91 3.89
C ARG A 330 -15.68 12.24 2.52
N GLY A 331 -16.97 11.97 2.31
CA GLY A 331 -17.69 12.31 1.08
C GLY A 331 -17.70 13.81 0.81
N ILE A 332 -18.08 14.61 1.81
CA ILE A 332 -18.11 16.08 1.72
C ILE A 332 -16.70 16.63 1.43
N SER A 333 -15.68 16.17 2.17
CA SER A 333 -14.30 16.60 1.94
C SER A 333 -13.82 16.30 0.51
N ARG A 334 -14.18 15.14 -0.03
CA ARG A 334 -13.87 14.79 -1.43
C ARG A 334 -14.61 15.70 -2.41
N LEU A 335 -15.90 15.97 -2.17
CA LEU A 335 -16.68 16.89 -3.01
C LEU A 335 -16.07 18.29 -3.01
N GLU A 336 -15.73 18.83 -1.84
CA GLU A 336 -15.06 20.13 -1.71
C GLU A 336 -13.71 20.17 -2.46
N ALA A 337 -12.91 19.11 -2.36
CA ALA A 337 -11.65 19.01 -3.09
C ALA A 337 -11.87 18.96 -4.61
N THR A 338 -12.87 18.20 -5.09
CA THR A 338 -13.20 18.16 -6.52
C THR A 338 -13.76 19.49 -7.03
N THR A 339 -14.59 20.18 -6.25
CA THR A 339 -15.10 21.50 -6.61
C THR A 339 -13.96 22.50 -6.76
N LYS A 340 -13.03 22.54 -5.80
CA LYS A 340 -11.81 23.36 -5.89
C LYS A 340 -10.98 23.04 -7.14
N LEU A 341 -10.82 21.76 -7.47
CA LEU A 341 -10.10 21.34 -8.68
C LEU A 341 -10.82 21.79 -9.95
N VAL A 342 -12.14 21.65 -10.03
CA VAL A 342 -12.94 22.10 -11.19
C VAL A 342 -12.87 23.62 -11.34
N GLU A 343 -12.90 24.37 -10.25
CA GLU A 343 -12.69 25.82 -10.27
C GLU A 343 -11.31 26.18 -10.83
N GLN A 344 -10.25 25.49 -10.39
CA GLN A 344 -8.90 25.67 -10.94
C GLN A 344 -8.84 25.35 -12.44
N LEU A 345 -9.39 24.21 -12.86
CA LEU A 345 -9.44 23.82 -14.28
C LEU A 345 -10.20 24.83 -15.14
N ARG A 346 -11.28 25.43 -14.62
CA ARG A 346 -12.01 26.51 -15.32
C ARG A 346 -11.12 27.73 -15.52
N VAL A 347 -10.36 28.13 -14.49
CA VAL A 347 -9.41 29.25 -14.59
C VAL A 347 -8.32 28.94 -15.62
N ASP A 348 -7.76 27.74 -15.61
CA ASP A 348 -6.69 27.35 -16.54
C ASP A 348 -7.20 27.22 -18.00
N LEU A 349 -8.43 26.76 -18.19
CA LEU A 349 -9.09 26.74 -19.50
C LEU A 349 -9.25 28.16 -20.06
N LEU A 350 -9.72 29.11 -19.25
CA LEU A 350 -9.85 30.52 -19.65
C LEU A 350 -8.49 31.16 -19.99
N LYS A 351 -7.41 30.78 -19.28
CA LYS A 351 -6.04 31.26 -19.59
C LYS A 351 -5.48 30.65 -20.87
N SER A 352 -5.78 29.38 -21.15
CA SER A 352 -5.23 28.64 -22.29
C SER A 352 -5.99 28.89 -23.60
N GLN A 353 -7.28 29.24 -23.54
CA GLN A 353 -8.10 29.57 -24.70
C GLN A 353 -7.48 30.62 -25.66
N PRO A 354 -7.02 31.80 -25.21
CA PRO A 354 -6.42 32.80 -26.10
C PRO A 354 -5.08 32.32 -26.70
N VAL A 355 -4.31 31.49 -25.97
CA VAL A 355 -3.05 30.93 -26.47
C VAL A 355 -3.31 29.95 -27.61
N LEU A 356 -4.34 29.11 -27.49
CA LEU A 356 -4.72 28.16 -28.53
C LEU A 356 -5.25 28.87 -29.78
N GLU A 357 -6.07 29.92 -29.62
CA GLU A 357 -6.55 30.74 -30.73
C GLU A 357 -5.40 31.42 -31.47
N LYS A 358 -4.43 32.00 -30.72
CA LYS A 358 -3.23 32.59 -31.32
C LYS A 358 -2.42 31.53 -32.07
N SER A 359 -2.14 30.39 -31.44
CA SER A 359 -1.38 29.30 -32.07
C SER A 359 -2.09 28.74 -33.30
N THR A 360 -3.43 28.66 -33.30
CA THR A 360 -4.20 28.18 -34.46
C THR A 360 -4.13 29.19 -35.61
N ARG A 361 -4.23 30.49 -35.32
CA ARG A 361 -4.01 31.55 -36.32
C ARG A 361 -2.60 31.50 -36.88
N ASP A 362 -1.59 31.37 -36.02
CA ASP A 362 -0.19 31.29 -36.44
C ASP A 362 0.04 30.05 -37.33
N THR A 363 -0.52 28.88 -36.97
CA THR A 363 -0.45 27.66 -37.79
C THR A 363 -1.18 27.82 -39.13
N GLN A 364 -2.35 28.44 -39.16
CA GLN A 364 -3.08 28.71 -40.41
C GLN A 364 -2.29 29.66 -41.33
N GLN A 365 -1.69 30.72 -40.77
CA GLN A 365 -0.83 31.64 -41.51
C GLN A 365 0.41 30.92 -42.06
N LEU A 366 1.03 30.06 -41.25
CA LEU A 366 2.19 29.28 -41.65
C LEU A 366 1.82 28.30 -42.78
N MET A 367 0.72 27.56 -42.66
CA MET A 367 0.23 26.66 -43.72
C MET A 367 -0.02 27.42 -45.03
N ALA A 368 -0.65 28.59 -44.98
CA ALA A 368 -0.87 29.42 -46.17
C ALA A 368 0.44 29.99 -46.78
N SER A 369 1.49 30.18 -45.98
CA SER A 369 2.82 30.54 -46.50
C SER A 369 3.51 29.35 -47.15
N LEU A 370 3.46 28.17 -46.52
CA LEU A 370 4.04 26.95 -47.04
C LEU A 370 3.40 26.53 -48.36
N GLU A 371 2.08 26.70 -48.50
CA GLU A 371 1.38 26.36 -49.73
C GLU A 371 1.73 27.30 -50.89
N ARG A 372 1.93 28.60 -50.60
CA ARG A 372 2.49 29.56 -51.58
C ARG A 372 3.92 29.19 -51.97
N ASP A 373 4.76 28.84 -51.00
CA ASP A 373 6.15 28.48 -51.27
C ASP A 373 6.26 27.13 -51.99
N ARG A 374 5.35 26.18 -51.74
CA ARG A 374 5.22 24.94 -52.52
C ARG A 374 4.87 25.24 -53.97
N GLN A 375 3.86 26.06 -54.24
CA GLN A 375 3.49 26.44 -55.61
C GLN A 375 4.64 27.13 -56.35
N ARG A 376 5.40 27.98 -55.65
CA ARG A 376 6.61 28.61 -56.21
C ARG A 376 7.70 27.59 -56.50
N ALA A 377 7.94 26.64 -55.59
CA ALA A 377 8.92 25.58 -55.78
C ALA A 377 8.57 24.67 -56.97
N ASP A 378 7.29 24.28 -57.10
CA ASP A 378 6.78 23.47 -58.20
C ASP A 378 6.97 24.19 -59.56
N GLU A 379 6.70 25.50 -59.63
CA GLU A 379 6.92 26.28 -60.85
C GLU A 379 8.40 26.39 -61.21
N VAL A 380 9.27 26.65 -60.21
CA VAL A 380 10.73 26.69 -60.43
C VAL A 380 11.25 25.34 -60.90
N GLU A 381 10.77 24.23 -60.32
CA GLU A 381 11.14 22.88 -60.75
C GLU A 381 10.72 22.63 -62.21
N ARG A 382 9.50 23.05 -62.59
CA ARG A 382 9.00 22.96 -63.97
C ARG A 382 9.90 23.71 -64.96
N VAL A 383 10.29 24.95 -64.62
CA VAL A 383 11.19 25.75 -65.46
C VAL A 383 12.57 25.11 -65.56
N CYS A 384 13.18 24.73 -64.44
CA CYS A 384 14.50 24.08 -64.44
C CYS A 384 14.50 22.74 -65.19
N ALA A 385 13.42 21.97 -65.13
CA ALA A 385 13.29 20.72 -65.89
C ALA A 385 13.28 20.96 -67.40
N ALA A 386 12.58 21.99 -67.87
CA ALA A 386 12.55 22.37 -69.28
C ALA A 386 13.93 22.83 -69.77
N GLU A 387 14.62 23.68 -69.00
CA GLU A 387 15.98 24.14 -69.33
C GLU A 387 16.99 22.98 -69.37
N ARG A 388 16.90 22.03 -68.43
CA ARG A 388 17.76 20.83 -68.42
C ARG A 388 17.57 19.97 -69.68
N LEU A 389 16.35 19.79 -70.15
CA LEU A 389 16.05 19.04 -71.38
C LEU A 389 16.63 19.75 -72.62
N ALA A 390 16.45 21.06 -72.72
CA ALA A 390 16.99 21.86 -73.82
C ALA A 390 18.53 21.83 -73.86
N ALA A 391 19.18 22.03 -72.71
CA ALA A 391 20.64 21.97 -72.60
C ALA A 391 21.21 20.58 -72.96
N ALA A 392 20.51 19.50 -72.57
CA ALA A 392 20.91 18.13 -72.91
C ALA A 392 20.82 17.85 -74.43
N ALA A 393 19.79 18.39 -75.10
CA ALA A 393 19.63 18.26 -76.55
C ALA A 393 20.74 19.00 -77.32
N ALA A 394 21.00 20.26 -76.96
CA ALA A 394 22.06 21.07 -77.56
C ALA A 394 23.45 20.40 -77.40
N ARG A 395 23.72 19.82 -76.22
CA ARG A 395 24.97 19.11 -75.95
C ARG A 395 25.18 17.88 -76.85
N ARG A 396 24.11 17.13 -77.18
CA ARG A 396 24.20 15.97 -78.07
C ARG A 396 24.52 16.37 -79.51
N GLU A 397 23.91 17.44 -80.01
CA GLU A 397 24.17 17.93 -81.36
C GLU A 397 25.63 18.38 -81.53
N ALA A 398 26.17 19.13 -80.56
CA ALA A 398 27.55 19.59 -80.60
C ALA A 398 28.58 18.43 -80.57
N GLN A 399 28.28 17.36 -79.82
CA GLN A 399 29.14 16.17 -79.77
C GLN A 399 29.15 15.38 -81.09
N GLY A 400 28.02 15.28 -81.78
CA GLY A 400 27.93 14.61 -83.09
C GLY A 400 28.85 15.28 -84.13
N ILE A 401 28.75 16.60 -84.27
CA ILE A 401 29.55 17.36 -85.24
C ILE A 401 31.06 17.24 -84.95
N LYS A 402 31.44 17.20 -83.67
CA LYS A 402 32.84 17.03 -83.28
C LYS A 402 33.40 15.67 -83.74
N SER A 403 32.64 14.59 -83.53
CA SER A 403 33.06 13.23 -83.87
C SER A 403 33.29 13.05 -85.38
N ASP A 404 32.39 13.60 -86.21
CA ASP A 404 32.46 13.46 -87.66
C ASP A 404 33.70 14.15 -88.26
N CYS A 405 34.05 15.34 -87.74
CA CYS A 405 35.26 16.07 -88.13
C CYS A 405 36.56 15.30 -87.80
N GLU A 406 36.63 14.67 -86.62
CA GLU A 406 37.82 13.93 -86.18
C GLU A 406 38.03 12.65 -87.01
N ALA A 407 36.94 12.02 -87.44
CA ALA A 407 36.99 10.86 -88.33
C ALA A 407 37.56 11.18 -89.72
N GLU A 408 37.24 12.34 -90.32
CA GLU A 408 37.80 12.71 -91.63
C GLU A 408 39.29 13.06 -91.59
N ILE A 409 39.77 13.68 -90.51
CA ILE A 409 41.19 14.04 -90.36
C ILE A 409 42.06 12.78 -90.23
N SER A 410 41.60 11.79 -89.46
CA SER A 410 42.35 10.54 -89.28
C SER A 410 42.56 9.77 -90.59
N ARG A 411 41.67 9.95 -91.59
CA ARG A 411 41.81 9.34 -92.93
C ARG A 411 42.90 9.98 -93.79
N VAL A 412 43.16 11.28 -93.66
CA VAL A 412 44.09 12.01 -94.55
C VAL A 412 45.53 12.06 -94.02
N LEU A 413 45.72 11.97 -92.70
CA LEU A 413 47.06 11.90 -92.08
C LEU A 413 47.98 10.80 -92.66
N PRO A 414 47.54 9.56 -92.93
CA PRO A 414 48.42 8.53 -93.49
C PRO A 414 48.88 8.84 -94.92
N GLU A 415 48.03 9.45 -95.75
CA GLU A 415 48.40 9.84 -97.13
C GLU A 415 49.52 10.90 -97.14
N LEU A 416 49.45 11.83 -96.19
CA LEU A 416 50.47 12.85 -95.98
C LEU A 416 51.79 12.26 -95.45
N GLY A 417 51.69 11.30 -94.53
CA GLY A 417 52.86 10.57 -94.03
C GLY A 417 53.59 9.79 -95.13
N ALA A 418 52.84 9.11 -96.00
CA ALA A 418 53.40 8.39 -97.14
C ALA A 418 54.14 9.32 -98.11
N ALA A 419 53.56 10.49 -98.40
CA ALA A 419 54.15 11.46 -99.31
C ALA A 419 55.47 12.08 -98.80
N LEU A 420 55.56 12.36 -97.49
CA LEU A 420 56.79 12.86 -96.88
C LEU A 420 57.90 11.81 -96.84
N LYS A 421 57.53 10.54 -96.62
CA LYS A 421 58.48 9.43 -96.68
C LYS A 421 59.02 9.23 -98.11
N ALA A 422 58.19 9.42 -99.13
CA ALA A 422 58.61 9.40 -100.52
C ALA A 422 59.55 10.56 -100.89
N LEU A 423 59.37 11.72 -100.26
CA LEU A 423 60.24 12.89 -100.44
C LEU A 423 61.61 12.73 -99.78
N ASP A 424 61.66 12.13 -98.58
CA ASP A 424 62.92 11.82 -97.87
C ASP A 424 63.79 10.78 -98.58
N ALA A 425 63.20 9.99 -99.49
CA ALA A 425 63.91 8.96 -100.26
C ALA A 425 64.60 9.50 -101.53
N LEU A 426 64.59 10.81 -101.78
CA LEU A 426 65.25 11.46 -102.93
C LEU A 426 66.66 11.92 -102.58
N ASP A 427 67.64 11.54 -103.39
CA ASP A 427 69.04 11.95 -103.21
C ASP A 427 69.42 13.12 -104.12
N LYS A 428 70.55 13.81 -103.82
CA LYS A 428 71.05 14.93 -104.62
C LYS A 428 71.26 14.61 -106.12
N LYS A 429 71.48 13.33 -106.45
CA LYS A 429 71.62 12.84 -107.83
C LYS A 429 70.30 12.90 -108.61
N ASP A 430 69.18 12.58 -107.96
CA ASP A 430 67.84 12.57 -108.56
C ASP A 430 67.36 14.00 -108.88
N ILE A 431 67.75 14.98 -108.06
CA ILE A 431 67.50 16.40 -108.32
C ILE A 431 68.39 16.92 -109.48
N GLN A 432 69.61 16.38 -109.62
CA GLN A 432 70.51 16.73 -110.72
C GLN A 432 70.04 16.13 -112.06
N GLU A 433 69.35 15.00 -112.05
CA GLU A 433 68.66 14.41 -113.22
C GLU A 433 67.56 15.35 -113.74
N LEU A 434 66.77 15.94 -112.84
CA LEU A 434 65.75 16.93 -113.22
C LEU A 434 66.36 18.22 -113.79
N LYS A 435 67.61 18.54 -113.43
CA LYS A 435 68.33 19.74 -113.89
C LYS A 435 68.96 19.58 -115.27
N SER A 436 69.38 18.37 -115.65
CA SER A 436 70.09 18.14 -116.91
C SER A 436 69.21 18.24 -118.16
N PHE A 437 67.87 18.26 -118.00
CA PHE A 437 66.95 18.43 -119.12
C PHE A 437 67.05 19.85 -119.75
N PRO A 438 67.48 19.97 -121.02
CA PRO A 438 67.52 21.25 -121.73
C PRO A 438 66.10 21.80 -121.93
N ASN A 439 65.17 20.94 -122.38
CA ASN A 439 63.72 21.11 -122.45
C ASN A 439 63.02 19.90 -121.78
N PRO A 440 62.21 20.08 -120.73
CA PRO A 440 61.62 18.98 -119.96
C PRO A 440 60.36 18.37 -120.62
N PRO A 441 60.03 17.10 -120.31
CA PRO A 441 58.72 16.53 -120.62
C PRO A 441 57.59 17.29 -119.91
N ALA A 442 56.47 17.52 -120.60
CA ALA A 442 55.36 18.36 -120.12
C ALA A 442 54.80 17.95 -118.74
N LEU A 443 54.81 16.65 -118.40
CA LEU A 443 54.35 16.13 -117.09
C LEU A 443 55.28 16.53 -115.94
N VAL A 444 56.58 16.58 -116.18
CA VAL A 444 57.58 16.97 -115.16
C VAL A 444 57.55 18.49 -114.96
N GLU A 445 57.31 19.24 -116.04
CA GLU A 445 57.12 20.68 -115.97
C GLU A 445 55.88 21.05 -115.15
N THR A 446 54.74 20.37 -115.34
CA THR A 446 53.52 20.65 -114.55
C THR A 446 53.67 20.30 -113.08
N VAL A 447 54.36 19.20 -112.73
CA VAL A 447 54.68 18.86 -111.33
C VAL A 447 55.57 19.92 -110.68
N LEU A 448 56.60 20.39 -111.39
CA LEU A 448 57.50 21.41 -110.87
C LEU A 448 56.83 22.79 -110.81
N GLN A 449 55.94 23.11 -111.75
CA GLN A 449 55.10 24.32 -111.67
C GLN A 449 54.18 24.27 -110.45
N ALA A 450 53.59 23.11 -110.11
CA ALA A 450 52.77 22.95 -108.91
C ALA A 450 53.59 23.11 -107.61
N VAL A 451 54.82 22.59 -107.57
CA VAL A 451 55.75 22.80 -106.44
C VAL A 451 56.18 24.27 -106.33
N CYS A 452 56.45 24.95 -107.46
CA CYS A 452 56.76 26.38 -107.48
C CYS A 452 55.60 27.23 -106.97
N LEU A 453 54.37 26.86 -107.34
CA LEU A 453 53.15 27.54 -106.87
C LEU A 453 52.97 27.41 -105.35
N LEU A 454 53.23 26.21 -104.78
CA LEU A 454 53.21 26.00 -103.32
C LEU A 454 54.29 26.80 -102.59
N LYS A 455 55.42 27.08 -103.26
CA LYS A 455 56.49 27.94 -102.73
C LYS A 455 56.29 29.43 -103.05
N GLY A 456 55.14 29.81 -103.63
CA GLY A 456 54.78 31.20 -103.90
C GLY A 456 55.56 31.84 -105.06
N ARG A 457 56.22 31.03 -105.90
CA ARG A 457 56.95 31.47 -107.10
C ARG A 457 56.07 31.35 -108.35
N LYS A 458 56.46 32.02 -109.44
CA LYS A 458 55.67 31.99 -110.69
C LYS A 458 55.82 30.61 -111.36
N PRO A 459 54.73 30.02 -111.87
CA PRO A 459 54.74 28.68 -112.47
C PRO A 459 55.35 28.74 -113.89
N THR A 460 56.65 28.95 -113.96
CA THR A 460 57.42 29.00 -115.22
C THR A 460 58.70 28.19 -115.06
N TRP A 461 59.08 27.45 -116.11
CA TRP A 461 60.23 26.54 -116.09
C TRP A 461 61.55 27.20 -115.65
N GLU A 462 61.78 28.47 -115.99
CA GLU A 462 62.99 29.19 -115.56
C GLU A 462 63.07 29.39 -114.05
N GLU A 463 61.94 29.63 -113.38
CA GLU A 463 61.90 29.73 -111.92
C GLU A 463 61.97 28.34 -111.25
N ALA A 464 61.42 27.31 -111.89
CA ALA A 464 61.57 25.92 -111.45
C ALA A 464 63.03 25.46 -111.50
N LYS A 465 63.78 25.81 -112.56
CA LYS A 465 65.23 25.56 -112.65
C LYS A 465 66.01 26.30 -111.57
N LYS A 466 65.64 27.53 -111.22
CA LYS A 466 66.24 28.26 -110.08
C LYS A 466 65.96 27.55 -108.76
N LEU A 467 64.73 27.10 -108.54
CA LEU A 467 64.31 26.38 -107.34
C LEU A 467 65.04 25.03 -107.19
N LEU A 468 65.30 24.32 -108.29
CA LEU A 468 66.10 23.07 -108.29
C LEU A 468 67.59 23.30 -108.04
N ASN A 469 68.09 24.54 -108.18
CA ASN A 469 69.49 24.89 -107.91
C ASN A 469 69.75 25.20 -106.42
N ASP A 470 68.69 25.38 -105.63
CA ASP A 470 68.75 25.65 -104.19
C ASP A 470 69.03 24.35 -103.42
N THR A 471 70.20 24.26 -102.77
CA THR A 471 70.64 23.08 -102.01
C THR A 471 69.76 22.75 -100.79
N THR A 472 68.90 23.69 -100.36
CA THR A 472 67.99 23.59 -99.22
C THR A 472 66.55 23.19 -99.60
N LEU A 473 66.26 22.92 -100.88
CA LEU A 473 64.89 22.68 -101.37
C LEU A 473 64.17 21.53 -100.64
N LEU A 474 64.81 20.36 -100.47
CA LEU A 474 64.18 19.21 -99.80
C LEU A 474 63.83 19.51 -98.34
N GLN A 475 64.70 20.24 -97.63
CA GLN A 475 64.43 20.67 -96.25
C GLN A 475 63.25 21.64 -96.20
N GLN A 476 63.20 22.60 -97.13
CA GLN A 476 62.08 23.53 -97.24
C GLN A 476 60.75 22.84 -97.57
N LEU A 477 60.76 21.74 -98.34
CA LEU A 477 59.55 20.95 -98.63
C LEU A 477 59.11 20.10 -97.42
N ARG A 478 60.06 19.63 -96.60
CA ARG A 478 59.79 18.89 -95.36
C ARG A 478 59.19 19.77 -94.25
N GLU A 479 59.75 20.98 -94.09
CA GLU A 479 59.36 21.99 -93.09
C GLU A 479 58.22 22.90 -93.57
N TYR A 480 57.58 22.59 -94.70
CA TYR A 480 56.46 23.40 -95.20
C TYR A 480 55.28 23.38 -94.21
N ASP A 481 54.78 24.57 -93.86
CA ASP A 481 53.63 24.74 -92.98
C ASP A 481 52.34 24.25 -93.68
N ARG A 482 51.99 23.01 -93.40
CA ARG A 482 50.79 22.31 -93.88
C ARG A 482 49.50 22.96 -93.40
N ASP A 483 49.57 23.71 -92.31
CA ASP A 483 48.44 24.32 -91.67
C ASP A 483 48.06 25.63 -92.39
N HIS A 484 48.99 26.45 -92.84
CA HIS A 484 48.66 27.75 -93.45
C HIS A 484 48.69 27.77 -94.98
N VAL A 485 47.92 26.90 -95.64
CA VAL A 485 47.68 26.99 -97.10
C VAL A 485 46.53 27.97 -97.39
N PRO A 486 46.78 29.13 -98.05
CA PRO A 486 45.73 30.10 -98.34
C PRO A 486 44.73 29.58 -99.39
N PRO A 487 43.43 29.88 -99.27
CA PRO A 487 42.37 29.29 -100.10
C PRO A 487 42.48 29.66 -101.58
N ARG A 488 43.16 30.76 -101.91
CA ARG A 488 43.47 31.16 -103.30
C ARG A 488 44.49 30.23 -103.95
N LEU A 489 45.52 29.81 -103.21
CA LEU A 489 46.52 28.85 -103.69
C LEU A 489 45.91 27.45 -103.81
N LEU A 490 45.05 27.04 -102.86
CA LEU A 490 44.32 25.76 -102.94
C LEU A 490 43.47 25.65 -104.21
N ALA A 491 42.72 26.71 -104.55
CA ALA A 491 41.88 26.73 -105.76
C ALA A 491 42.71 26.72 -107.06
N GLN A 492 43.94 27.23 -107.03
CA GLN A 492 44.88 27.16 -108.16
C GLN A 492 45.55 25.78 -108.25
N LEU A 493 45.93 25.17 -107.12
CA LEU A 493 46.45 23.80 -107.05
C LEU A 493 45.44 22.77 -107.55
N GLN A 494 44.17 22.93 -107.19
CA GLN A 494 43.06 22.10 -107.67
C GLN A 494 42.89 22.09 -109.19
N LYS A 495 43.35 23.11 -109.90
CA LYS A 495 43.34 23.12 -111.37
C LYS A 495 44.39 22.17 -111.95
N PHE A 496 45.47 21.91 -111.20
CA PHE A 496 46.55 21.01 -111.60
C PHE A 496 46.29 19.57 -111.16
N THR A 497 45.83 19.34 -109.92
CA THR A 497 45.57 18.00 -109.39
C THR A 497 44.29 17.33 -109.92
N LYS A 498 43.35 18.08 -110.52
CA LYS A 498 42.16 17.52 -111.20
C LYS A 498 42.41 17.11 -112.65
N LEU A 499 43.58 17.39 -113.21
CA LEU A 499 43.94 16.88 -114.54
C LEU A 499 44.18 15.38 -114.44
N GLU A 500 43.57 14.59 -115.33
CA GLU A 500 43.58 13.13 -115.27
C GLU A 500 45.00 12.55 -115.28
N ASN A 501 45.94 13.27 -115.92
CA ASN A 501 47.31 12.81 -116.10
C ASN A 501 48.26 13.17 -114.93
N PHE A 502 47.73 13.73 -113.82
CA PHE A 502 48.50 14.18 -112.64
C PHE A 502 48.40 13.18 -111.48
N THR A 503 48.76 11.92 -111.74
CA THR A 503 48.80 10.86 -110.73
C THR A 503 50.23 10.40 -110.46
N PRO A 504 50.56 10.00 -109.21
CA PRO A 504 51.91 9.55 -108.89
C PRO A 504 52.40 8.37 -109.76
N GLU A 505 51.50 7.52 -110.24
CA GLU A 505 51.82 6.33 -111.05
C GLU A 505 52.21 6.66 -112.50
N GLU A 506 51.58 7.66 -113.11
CA GLU A 506 51.91 8.07 -114.48
C GLU A 506 53.21 8.90 -114.53
N VAL A 507 53.44 9.73 -113.50
CA VAL A 507 54.69 10.50 -113.36
C VAL A 507 55.90 9.58 -113.16
N LYS A 508 55.68 8.38 -112.59
CA LYS A 508 56.74 7.38 -112.31
C LYS A 508 57.37 6.80 -113.57
N GLN A 509 56.62 6.72 -114.66
CA GLN A 509 57.11 6.27 -115.96
C GLN A 509 58.10 7.27 -116.59
N VAL A 510 58.01 8.55 -116.20
CA VAL A 510 58.82 9.63 -116.77
C VAL A 510 60.01 9.98 -115.87
N SER A 511 59.80 10.07 -114.56
CA SER A 511 60.90 10.26 -113.61
C SER A 511 60.48 9.86 -112.20
N LYS A 512 61.29 9.01 -111.58
CA LYS A 512 61.11 8.61 -110.17
C LYS A 512 61.18 9.81 -109.22
N ALA A 513 62.00 10.81 -109.54
CA ALA A 513 62.16 12.02 -108.74
C ALA A 513 60.91 12.92 -108.78
N ALA A 514 60.27 13.02 -109.95
CA ALA A 514 59.04 13.79 -110.13
C ALA A 514 57.83 13.15 -109.42
N THR A 515 57.80 11.81 -109.28
CA THR A 515 56.72 11.09 -108.57
C THR A 515 56.61 11.48 -107.10
N SER A 516 57.74 11.53 -106.39
CA SER A 516 57.76 11.89 -104.97
C SER A 516 57.30 13.33 -104.74
N LEU A 517 57.64 14.25 -105.66
CA LEU A 517 57.15 15.63 -105.64
C LEU A 517 55.64 15.70 -105.93
N CYS A 518 55.13 14.92 -106.90
CA CYS A 518 53.71 14.84 -107.21
C CYS A 518 52.88 14.31 -106.02
N MET A 519 53.32 13.21 -105.40
CA MET A 519 52.66 12.62 -104.23
C MET A 519 52.59 13.62 -103.05
N TRP A 520 53.65 14.41 -102.84
CA TRP A 520 53.70 15.47 -101.83
C TRP A 520 52.72 16.60 -102.12
N VAL A 521 52.62 17.08 -103.36
CA VAL A 521 51.65 18.12 -103.74
C VAL A 521 50.20 17.65 -103.53
N CYS A 522 49.88 16.42 -103.96
CA CYS A 522 48.54 15.85 -103.82
C CYS A 522 48.12 15.66 -102.35
N ALA A 523 49.05 15.21 -101.50
CA ALA A 523 48.74 15.00 -100.08
C ALA A 523 48.53 16.32 -99.32
N ILE A 524 49.28 17.38 -99.66
CA ILE A 524 49.10 18.72 -99.09
C ILE A 524 47.75 19.32 -99.50
N GLU A 525 47.32 19.12 -100.74
CA GLU A 525 46.01 19.59 -101.21
C GLU A 525 44.86 18.93 -100.42
N ARG A 526 44.87 17.59 -100.30
CA ARG A 526 43.82 16.85 -99.58
C ARG A 526 43.72 17.25 -98.11
N TYR A 527 44.86 17.44 -97.43
CA TYR A 527 44.90 17.91 -96.05
C TYR A 527 44.33 19.32 -95.89
N ALA A 528 44.67 20.24 -96.80
CA ALA A 528 44.17 21.61 -96.77
C ALA A 528 42.65 21.70 -97.05
N VAL A 529 42.08 20.81 -97.86
CA VAL A 529 40.63 20.72 -98.09
C VAL A 529 39.88 20.29 -96.82
N VAL A 530 40.32 19.22 -96.15
CA VAL A 530 39.68 18.72 -94.90
C VAL A 530 39.77 19.76 -93.79
N ARG A 531 40.90 20.47 -93.67
CA ARG A 531 41.05 21.55 -92.70
C ARG A 531 40.08 22.72 -92.96
N LYS A 532 39.82 23.07 -94.22
CA LYS A 532 38.83 24.10 -94.57
C LYS A 532 37.42 23.69 -94.14
N LEU A 533 37.04 22.43 -94.32
CA LEU A 533 35.75 21.89 -93.87
C LEU A 533 35.61 22.01 -92.35
N ARG A 534 36.63 21.62 -91.59
CA ARG A 534 36.67 21.79 -90.12
C ARG A 534 36.47 23.24 -89.68
N LYS A 535 37.12 24.21 -90.36
CA LYS A 535 37.00 25.64 -90.00
C LYS A 535 35.59 26.19 -90.26
N ASN A 536 34.89 25.67 -91.27
CA ASN A 536 33.50 26.04 -91.54
C ASN A 536 32.52 25.37 -90.57
N GLN A 537 32.70 24.09 -90.27
CA GLN A 537 31.84 23.36 -89.32
C GLN A 537 32.02 23.86 -87.87
N SER A 538 33.24 24.17 -87.44
CA SER A 538 33.50 24.77 -86.12
C SER A 538 32.94 26.19 -85.94
N ARG A 539 32.76 26.97 -87.02
CA ARG A 539 32.03 28.25 -86.98
C ARG A 539 30.52 28.04 -86.88
N GLY A 540 29.98 27.00 -87.50
CA GLY A 540 28.57 26.62 -87.38
C GLY A 540 28.18 26.19 -85.95
N VAL A 541 29.05 25.45 -85.26
CA VAL A 541 28.84 25.06 -83.85
C VAL A 541 28.83 26.30 -82.93
N LYS A 542 29.79 27.22 -83.10
CA LYS A 542 29.86 28.45 -82.27
C LYS A 542 28.72 29.45 -82.48
N MET A 543 28.00 29.40 -83.61
CA MET A 543 26.84 30.28 -83.86
C MET A 543 25.53 29.71 -83.34
N LYS A 544 25.47 28.41 -82.99
CA LYS A 544 24.31 27.79 -82.35
C LYS A 544 24.37 27.83 -80.81
N ASP A 545 25.53 28.18 -80.25
CA ASP A 545 25.77 28.31 -78.81
C ASP A 545 25.43 29.73 -78.26
N PHE A 546 24.80 30.59 -79.07
CA PHE A 546 24.13 31.84 -78.70
C PHE A 546 22.69 31.79 -79.20
#